data_AF-A0A258HE19-F1
#
_entry.id   AF-A0A258HE19-F1
#
_cell.length_a   1.000
_cell.length_b   1.000
_cell.length_c   1.000
_cell.angle_alpha   90.00
_cell.angle_beta   90.00
_cell.angle_gamma   90.00
#
_symmetry.space_group_name_H-M   'P 1'
#
loop_
_entity.id
_entity.type
_entity.pdbx_description
1 polymer ?
#
loop_
_entity_poly.entity_id
_entity_poly.type
_entity_poly.pdbx_seq_one_letter_code
_entity_poly.pdbx_strand_id
1 'polypeptide(L)'
;MGPDGDQVLTWTLAARNGFIPLNMEDFPNLRLPGARGLRGFTRTTDGVEIRVLTAANRVRQYGEDTYYHLCWVSAANANRREVDRELQAYLGVRRFRQEGAFMYPWVTRPDGSRESVSRRDFDLQGFGLSRERGMKVVLTGEWRGQVSVTFMTPVSSCADWCY
;
A
#
# COMPACT_ATOMS: atom_id res chain seq x y z
N MET A 1 15.00 0.45 11.55
CA MET A 1 13.93 0.67 10.55
C MET A 1 13.84 -0.57 9.69
N GLY A 2 12.69 -1.23 9.66
CA GLY A 2 12.46 -2.41 8.82
C GLY A 2 12.26 -2.03 7.35
N PRO A 3 12.16 -3.02 6.44
CA PRO A 3 12.07 -2.83 4.99
C PRO A 3 10.67 -2.40 4.51
N ASP A 4 9.98 -1.54 5.27
CA ASP A 4 8.63 -1.08 4.96
C ASP A 4 8.60 -0.44 3.57
N GLY A 5 7.94 -1.09 2.61
CA GLY A 5 7.72 -0.54 1.27
C GLY A 5 8.86 -0.81 0.29
N ASP A 6 9.79 -1.69 0.67
CA ASP A 6 10.82 -2.22 -0.23
C ASP A 6 10.19 -3.22 -1.21
N GLN A 7 10.03 -2.78 -2.46
CA GLN A 7 9.45 -3.59 -3.51
C GLN A 7 10.38 -4.74 -3.93
N VAL A 8 11.69 -4.51 -3.97
CA VAL A 8 12.67 -5.53 -4.38
C VAL A 8 12.71 -6.66 -3.37
N LEU A 9 12.71 -6.32 -2.08
CA LEU A 9 12.59 -7.31 -1.02
C LEU A 9 11.25 -8.05 -1.12
N THR A 10 10.15 -7.33 -1.37
CA THR A 10 8.81 -7.95 -1.56
C THR A 10 8.85 -9.01 -2.66
N TRP A 11 9.47 -8.73 -3.81
CA TRP A 11 9.59 -9.68 -4.92
C TRP A 11 10.44 -10.90 -4.54
N THR A 12 11.55 -10.66 -3.86
CA THR A 12 12.45 -11.72 -3.39
C THR A 12 11.74 -12.65 -2.42
N LEU A 13 10.96 -12.09 -1.48
CA LEU A 13 10.19 -12.86 -0.52
C LEU A 13 9.02 -13.59 -1.18
N ALA A 14 8.31 -12.96 -2.13
CA ALA A 14 7.23 -13.61 -2.86
C ALA A 14 7.74 -14.87 -3.59
N ALA A 15 8.84 -14.75 -4.34
CA ALA A 15 9.45 -15.88 -5.03
C ALA A 15 9.91 -16.98 -4.07
N ARG A 16 10.59 -16.62 -2.97
CA ARG A 16 11.04 -17.59 -1.93
C ARG A 16 9.88 -18.31 -1.26
N ASN A 17 8.73 -17.65 -1.11
CA ASN A 17 7.53 -18.21 -0.51
C ASN A 17 6.61 -18.88 -1.52
N GLY A 18 7.10 -19.26 -2.71
CA GLY A 18 6.34 -20.04 -3.68
C GLY A 18 5.20 -19.29 -4.35
N PHE A 19 5.22 -17.95 -4.36
CA PHE A 19 4.34 -17.20 -5.23
C PHE A 19 4.83 -17.28 -6.68
N ILE A 20 3.89 -17.40 -7.60
CA ILE A 20 4.14 -17.38 -9.03
C ILE A 20 3.90 -15.96 -9.58
N PRO A 21 4.77 -15.48 -10.49
CA PRO A 21 4.60 -14.16 -11.10
C PRO A 21 3.34 -14.15 -11.97
N LEU A 22 2.65 -13.02 -11.97
CA LEU A 22 1.54 -12.74 -12.84
C LEU A 22 2.01 -11.91 -14.04
N ASN A 23 1.43 -12.17 -15.20
CA ASN A 23 1.68 -11.46 -16.44
C ASN A 23 0.62 -10.38 -16.67
N MET A 24 0.92 -9.36 -17.48
CA MET A 24 -0.09 -8.34 -17.84
C MET A 24 -1.31 -8.95 -18.54
N GLU A 25 -1.12 -10.07 -19.24
CA GLU A 25 -2.20 -10.82 -19.89
C GLU A 25 -3.22 -11.40 -18.89
N ASP A 26 -2.82 -11.61 -17.63
CA ASP A 26 -3.74 -12.03 -16.56
C ASP A 26 -4.67 -10.89 -16.11
N PHE A 27 -4.39 -9.66 -16.54
CA PHE A 27 -5.06 -8.44 -16.11
C PHE A 27 -5.48 -7.53 -17.27
N PRO A 28 -6.22 -8.04 -18.28
CA PRO A 28 -6.50 -7.29 -19.50
C PRO A 28 -7.30 -6.00 -19.26
N ASN A 29 -7.99 -5.89 -18.13
CA ASN A 29 -8.84 -4.75 -17.76
C ASN A 29 -8.29 -3.93 -16.58
N LEU A 30 -7.09 -4.24 -16.06
CA LEU A 30 -6.55 -3.53 -14.91
C LEU A 30 -6.06 -2.14 -15.32
N ARG A 31 -6.75 -1.11 -14.83
CA ARG A 31 -6.31 0.27 -14.91
C ARG A 31 -5.98 0.78 -13.52
N LEU A 32 -4.71 1.09 -13.30
CA LEU A 32 -4.22 1.74 -12.09
C LEU A 32 -3.66 3.12 -12.47
N PRO A 33 -4.48 4.19 -12.42
CA PRO A 33 -4.04 5.52 -12.79
C PRO A 33 -2.77 5.94 -12.04
N GLY A 34 -1.77 6.43 -12.79
CA GLY A 34 -0.50 6.87 -12.23
C GLY A 34 0.47 5.76 -11.81
N ALA A 35 0.04 4.48 -11.82
CA ALA A 35 0.91 3.37 -11.48
C ALA A 35 1.89 3.05 -12.63
N ARG A 36 3.16 2.84 -12.27
CA ARG A 36 4.27 2.50 -13.17
C ARG A 36 4.97 1.24 -12.66
N GLY A 37 5.54 0.45 -13.57
CA GLY A 37 6.30 -0.74 -13.21
C GLY A 37 5.51 -1.79 -12.42
N LEU A 38 4.23 -1.97 -12.76
CA LEU A 38 3.37 -2.94 -12.07
C LEU A 38 3.97 -4.35 -12.16
N ARG A 39 4.12 -4.99 -11.00
CA ARG A 39 4.46 -6.41 -10.88
C ARG A 39 3.45 -7.10 -9.99
N GLY A 40 3.08 -8.32 -10.35
CA GLY A 40 2.13 -9.12 -9.62
C GLY A 40 2.66 -10.51 -9.30
N PHE A 41 2.21 -11.04 -8.17
CA PHE A 41 2.49 -12.40 -7.70
C PHE A 41 1.20 -13.00 -7.16
N THR A 42 0.96 -14.28 -7.41
CA THR A 42 -0.18 -15.01 -6.83
C THR A 42 0.28 -16.29 -6.15
N ARG A 43 -0.44 -16.68 -5.11
CA ARG A 43 -0.31 -17.99 -4.47
C ARG A 43 -1.65 -18.40 -3.92
N THR A 44 -2.00 -19.66 -4.11
CA THR A 44 -3.15 -20.26 -3.43
C THR A 44 -2.66 -21.06 -2.23
N THR A 45 -3.21 -20.79 -1.06
CA THR A 45 -2.99 -21.59 0.16
C THR A 45 -4.34 -21.91 0.78
N ASP A 46 -4.57 -23.18 1.13
CA ASP A 46 -5.80 -23.63 1.80
C ASP A 46 -7.10 -23.19 1.07
N GLY A 47 -7.06 -23.17 -0.27
CA GLY A 47 -8.18 -22.74 -1.11
C GLY A 47 -8.40 -21.22 -1.21
N VAL A 48 -7.55 -20.41 -0.56
CA VAL A 48 -7.57 -18.95 -0.63
C VAL A 48 -6.51 -18.46 -1.62
N GLU A 49 -6.95 -17.76 -2.66
CA GLU A 49 -6.04 -17.04 -3.55
C GLU A 49 -5.56 -15.75 -2.87
N ILE A 50 -4.24 -15.61 -2.76
CA ILE A 50 -3.55 -14.42 -2.27
C ILE A 50 -2.78 -13.81 -3.45
N ARG A 51 -3.01 -12.52 -3.70
CA ARG A 51 -2.25 -11.76 -4.70
C ARG A 51 -1.47 -10.66 -4.03
N VAL A 52 -0.24 -10.45 -4.50
CA VAL A 52 0.62 -9.33 -4.14
C VAL A 52 0.89 -8.53 -5.40
N LEU A 53 0.54 -7.25 -5.41
CA LEU A 53 0.89 -6.32 -6.48
C LEU A 53 1.85 -5.26 -5.93
N THR A 54 2.79 -4.80 -6.75
CA THR A 54 3.64 -3.66 -6.43
C THR A 54 3.71 -2.73 -7.62
N ALA A 55 3.70 -1.42 -7.39
CA ALA A 55 3.92 -0.43 -8.43
C ALA A 55 4.51 0.85 -7.85
N ALA A 56 5.18 1.63 -8.67
CA ALA A 56 5.51 2.99 -8.32
C ALA A 56 4.36 3.93 -8.74
N ASN A 57 4.19 5.06 -8.08
CA ASN A 57 3.13 6.01 -8.43
C ASN A 57 3.56 7.46 -8.21
N ARG A 58 3.15 8.35 -9.11
CA ARG A 58 3.31 9.79 -9.01
C ARG A 58 1.94 10.45 -8.89
N VAL A 59 1.72 11.13 -7.77
CA VAL A 59 0.52 11.95 -7.56
C VAL A 59 0.91 13.42 -7.58
N ARG A 60 0.26 14.21 -8.45
CA ARG A 60 0.46 15.65 -8.52
C ARG A 60 -0.69 16.38 -7.85
N GLN A 61 -0.39 17.22 -6.86
CA GLN A 61 -1.38 18.06 -6.19
C GLN A 61 -0.79 19.45 -5.94
N TYR A 62 -1.61 20.51 -6.14
CA TYR A 62 -1.20 21.91 -5.95
C TYR A 62 0.09 22.31 -6.68
N GLY A 63 0.36 21.69 -7.82
CA GLY A 63 1.56 21.96 -8.63
C GLY A 63 2.79 21.14 -8.26
N GLU A 64 2.72 20.34 -7.20
CA GLU A 64 3.84 19.57 -6.65
C GLU A 64 3.63 18.06 -6.81
N ASP A 65 4.71 17.32 -7.06
CA ASP A 65 4.68 15.87 -7.19
C ASP A 65 5.00 15.19 -5.84
N THR A 66 4.25 14.15 -5.52
CA THR A 66 4.60 13.17 -4.48
C THR A 66 4.74 11.79 -5.10
N TYR A 67 5.84 11.12 -4.78
CA TYR A 67 6.19 9.81 -5.33
C TYR A 67 6.00 8.73 -4.28
N TYR A 68 5.50 7.58 -4.70
CA TYR A 68 5.20 6.46 -3.81
C TYR A 68 5.67 5.13 -4.38
N HIS A 69 6.14 4.26 -3.49
CA HIS A 69 6.05 2.82 -3.69
C HIS A 69 4.74 2.31 -3.10
N LEU A 70 4.02 1.54 -3.89
CA LEU A 70 2.75 0.93 -3.54
C LEU A 70 2.92 -0.59 -3.50
N CYS A 71 2.36 -1.21 -2.46
CA CYS A 71 2.20 -2.65 -2.36
C CYS A 71 0.74 -2.96 -2.02
N TRP A 72 0.10 -3.85 -2.76
CA TRP A 72 -1.24 -4.35 -2.48
C TRP A 72 -1.15 -5.83 -2.15
N VAL A 73 -1.85 -6.25 -1.10
CA VAL A 73 -2.11 -7.66 -0.82
C VAL A 73 -3.62 -7.85 -0.83
N SER A 74 -4.11 -8.81 -1.59
CA SER A 74 -5.54 -9.15 -1.60
C SER A 74 -5.75 -10.64 -1.35
N ALA A 75 -6.79 -10.97 -0.60
CA ALA A 75 -7.22 -12.33 -0.36
C ALA A 75 -8.71 -12.49 -0.66
N ALA A 76 -9.07 -13.55 -1.38
CA ALA A 76 -10.47 -13.93 -1.58
C ALA A 76 -11.07 -14.48 -0.28
N ASN A 77 -12.35 -14.19 -0.03
CA ASN A 77 -13.12 -14.71 1.11
C ASN A 77 -12.55 -14.37 2.50
N ALA A 78 -11.70 -13.36 2.60
CA ALA A 78 -11.20 -12.86 3.89
C ALA A 78 -12.25 -11.99 4.60
N ASN A 79 -12.23 -12.00 5.93
CA ASN A 79 -13.10 -11.14 6.74
C ASN A 79 -12.45 -9.78 7.00
N ARG A 80 -12.97 -8.71 6.38
CA ARG A 80 -12.43 -7.36 6.53
C ARG A 80 -12.35 -6.90 7.98
N ARG A 81 -13.31 -7.28 8.84
CA ARG A 81 -13.33 -6.86 10.25
C ARG A 81 -12.17 -7.47 11.03
N GLU A 82 -11.83 -8.72 10.74
CA GLU A 82 -10.69 -9.41 11.36
C GLU A 82 -9.37 -8.80 10.89
N VAL A 83 -9.22 -8.57 9.58
CA VAL A 83 -8.06 -7.90 8.99
C VAL A 83 -7.86 -6.51 9.60
N ASP A 84 -8.92 -5.72 9.72
CA ASP A 84 -8.87 -4.39 10.34
C ASP A 84 -8.44 -4.45 11.82
N ARG A 85 -8.95 -5.43 12.58
CA ARG A 85 -8.60 -5.62 13.99
C ARG A 85 -7.12 -5.95 14.15
N GLU A 86 -6.62 -6.85 13.32
CA GLU A 86 -5.20 -7.26 13.34
C GLU A 86 -4.28 -6.12 12.92
N LEU A 87 -4.63 -5.39 11.85
CA LEU A 87 -3.87 -4.21 11.43
C LEU A 87 -3.87 -3.11 12.49
N GLN A 88 -5.01 -2.86 13.15
CA GLN A 88 -5.09 -1.89 14.23
C GLN A 88 -4.17 -2.27 15.40
N ALA A 89 -4.11 -3.56 15.77
CA ALA A 89 -3.23 -4.06 16.82
C ALA A 89 -1.75 -4.01 16.43
N TYR A 90 -1.43 -4.38 15.19
CA TYR A 90 -0.06 -4.39 14.67
C TYR A 90 0.52 -2.98 14.46
N LEU A 91 -0.27 -2.08 13.87
CA LEU A 91 0.18 -0.72 13.57
C LEU A 91 0.17 0.17 14.81
N GLY A 92 -0.84 0.04 15.67
CA GLY A 92 -1.01 0.88 16.85
C GLY A 92 -1.34 2.35 16.53
N VAL A 93 -1.85 2.63 15.32
CA VAL A 93 -2.17 3.99 14.85
C VAL A 93 -3.66 4.20 14.71
N ARG A 94 -4.15 5.42 14.94
CA ARG A 94 -5.57 5.75 14.75
C ARG A 94 -5.94 5.60 13.28
N ARG A 95 -7.14 5.07 13.05
CA ARG A 95 -7.72 4.92 11.71
C ARG A 95 -8.92 5.82 11.50
N PHE A 96 -9.25 6.09 10.24
CA PHE A 96 -10.50 6.75 9.85
C PHE A 96 -11.02 6.20 8.52
N ARG A 97 -12.28 6.51 8.19
CA ARG A 97 -12.88 6.12 6.90
C ARG A 97 -12.68 7.19 5.84
N GLN A 98 -12.36 6.76 4.62
CA GLN A 98 -12.28 7.60 3.43
C GLN A 98 -12.68 6.77 2.20
N GLU A 99 -13.64 7.26 1.42
CA GLU A 99 -14.09 6.63 0.16
C GLU A 99 -14.36 5.11 0.25
N GLY A 100 -14.94 4.65 1.36
CA GLY A 100 -15.24 3.22 1.59
C GLY A 100 -14.06 2.37 2.07
N ALA A 101 -12.84 2.93 2.12
CA ALA A 101 -11.66 2.34 2.75
C ALA A 101 -11.52 2.77 4.22
N PHE A 102 -10.77 1.98 5.00
CA PHE A 102 -10.20 2.44 6.25
C PHE A 102 -8.75 2.82 6.01
N MET A 103 -8.36 4.00 6.48
CA MET A 103 -7.03 4.58 6.35
C MET A 103 -6.33 4.54 7.70
N TYR A 104 -5.05 4.15 7.70
CA TYR A 104 -4.17 4.08 8.85
C TYR A 104 -2.88 4.86 8.53
N PRO A 105 -2.92 6.21 8.51
CA PRO A 105 -1.75 7.02 8.20
C PRO A 105 -0.91 7.34 9.44
N TRP A 106 0.42 7.37 9.27
CA TRP A 106 1.33 7.79 10.34
C TRP A 106 2.62 8.39 9.82
N VAL A 107 3.26 9.18 10.67
CA VAL A 107 4.65 9.64 10.52
C VAL A 107 5.52 8.87 11.50
N THR A 108 6.72 8.48 11.08
CA THR A 108 7.70 7.85 11.99
C THR A 108 8.52 8.95 12.65
N ARG A 109 8.49 9.02 13.98
CA ARG A 109 9.26 9.98 14.76
C ARG A 109 10.75 9.58 14.81
N PRO A 110 11.66 10.50 15.17
CA PRO A 110 13.10 10.20 15.28
C PRO A 110 13.43 9.05 16.25
N ASP A 111 12.61 8.86 17.28
CA ASP A 111 12.72 7.75 18.25
C ASP A 111 12.19 6.41 17.70
N GLY A 112 11.71 6.38 16.45
CA GLY A 112 11.12 5.21 15.80
C GLY A 112 9.64 4.97 16.11
N SER A 113 9.03 5.76 17.00
CA SER A 113 7.60 5.64 17.31
C SER A 113 6.71 6.11 16.16
N ARG A 114 5.48 5.59 16.10
CA ARG A 114 4.49 5.98 15.09
C ARG A 114 3.58 7.07 15.65
N GLU A 115 3.55 8.21 14.97
CA GLU A 115 2.61 9.29 15.23
C GLU A 115 1.42 9.17 14.27
N SER A 116 0.23 8.93 14.81
CA SER A 116 -0.99 8.84 13.99
C SER A 116 -1.32 10.19 13.36
N VAL A 117 -1.72 10.19 12.09
CA VAL A 117 -2.23 11.39 11.41
C VAL A 117 -3.75 11.41 11.49
N SER A 118 -4.32 12.53 11.90
CA SER A 118 -5.79 12.67 12.00
C SER A 118 -6.42 12.77 10.60
N ARG A 119 -7.72 12.47 10.49
CA ARG A 119 -8.44 12.67 9.22
C ARG A 119 -8.33 14.11 8.72
N ARG A 120 -8.48 15.09 9.61
CA ARG A 120 -8.40 16.50 9.27
C ARG A 120 -7.04 16.86 8.67
N ASP A 121 -5.96 16.39 9.31
CA ASP A 121 -4.60 16.66 8.83
C ASP A 121 -4.33 15.93 7.51
N PHE A 122 -4.83 14.70 7.37
CA PHE A 122 -4.72 13.95 6.13
C PHE A 122 -5.42 14.67 4.96
N ASP A 123 -6.65 15.12 5.18
CA ASP A 123 -7.45 15.80 4.15
C ASP A 123 -6.86 17.16 3.77
N LEU A 124 -6.28 17.91 4.73
CA LEU A 124 -5.72 19.23 4.48
C LEU A 124 -4.30 19.21 3.89
N GLN A 125 -3.45 18.27 4.33
CA GLN A 125 -2.01 18.31 4.07
C GLN A 125 -1.38 16.92 3.85
N GLY A 126 -2.17 15.88 3.60
CA GLY A 126 -1.68 14.49 3.50
C GLY A 126 -0.50 14.33 2.53
N PHE A 127 -0.56 14.93 1.34
CA PHE A 127 0.55 14.85 0.37
C PHE A 127 1.81 15.59 0.84
N GLY A 128 1.65 16.77 1.46
CA GLY A 128 2.74 17.49 2.11
C GLY A 128 3.39 16.65 3.22
N LEU A 129 2.58 16.03 4.09
CA LEU A 129 3.06 15.13 5.15
C LEU A 129 3.82 13.91 4.59
N SER A 130 3.34 13.31 3.49
CA SER A 130 4.05 12.22 2.80
C SER A 130 5.43 12.66 2.33
N ARG A 131 5.51 13.81 1.65
CA ARG A 131 6.74 14.29 1.05
C ARG A 131 7.75 14.82 2.07
N GLU A 132 7.29 15.61 3.02
CA GLU A 132 8.15 16.38 3.92
C GLU A 132 8.47 15.60 5.20
N ARG A 133 7.55 14.74 5.65
CA ARG A 133 7.67 14.01 6.91
C ARG A 133 7.65 12.49 6.72
N GLY A 134 7.63 12.00 5.48
CA GLY A 134 7.64 10.58 5.20
C GLY A 134 6.39 9.85 5.70
N MET A 135 5.22 10.50 5.68
CA MET A 135 3.97 9.87 6.09
C MET A 135 3.71 8.60 5.26
N LYS A 136 3.55 7.47 5.96
CA LYS A 136 3.16 6.18 5.41
C LYS A 136 1.67 5.98 5.57
N VAL A 137 1.08 5.20 4.67
CA VAL A 137 -0.36 4.91 4.71
C VAL A 137 -0.58 3.42 4.49
N VAL A 138 -1.28 2.79 5.43
CA VAL A 138 -1.98 1.52 5.15
C VAL A 138 -3.45 1.84 4.90
N LEU A 139 -4.08 1.19 3.93
CA LEU A 139 -5.53 1.23 3.77
C LEU A 139 -6.11 -0.15 3.53
N THR A 140 -7.33 -0.37 4.02
CA THR A 140 -8.08 -1.61 3.76
C THR A 140 -9.33 -1.32 2.95
N GLY A 141 -9.51 -2.10 1.90
CA GLY A 141 -10.68 -2.07 1.02
C GLY A 141 -11.34 -3.43 0.94
N GLU A 142 -12.58 -3.45 0.45
CA GLU A 142 -13.27 -4.67 0.09
C GLU A 142 -14.03 -4.46 -1.21
N TRP A 143 -13.85 -5.39 -2.14
CA TRP A 143 -14.49 -5.36 -3.44
C TRP A 143 -14.81 -6.77 -3.91
N ARG A 144 -16.09 -7.02 -4.25
CA ARG A 144 -16.56 -8.33 -4.77
C ARG A 144 -16.09 -9.54 -3.94
N GLY A 145 -16.15 -9.44 -2.61
CA GLY A 145 -15.75 -10.52 -1.69
C GLY A 145 -14.23 -10.71 -1.54
N GLN A 146 -13.42 -9.80 -2.09
CA GLN A 146 -11.98 -9.74 -1.86
C GLN A 146 -11.67 -8.60 -0.91
N VAL A 147 -10.88 -8.90 0.13
CA VAL A 147 -10.31 -7.86 1.00
C VAL A 147 -8.92 -7.53 0.48
N SER A 148 -8.62 -6.24 0.41
CA SER A 148 -7.29 -5.75 0.06
C SER A 148 -6.71 -4.90 1.16
N VAL A 149 -5.39 -5.00 1.32
CA VAL A 149 -4.55 -4.14 2.15
C VAL A 149 -3.57 -3.47 1.20
N THR A 150 -3.61 -2.14 1.14
CA THR A 150 -2.62 -1.37 0.38
C THR A 150 -1.68 -0.69 1.36
N PHE A 151 -0.39 -0.75 1.06
CA PHE A 151 0.63 0.00 1.75
C PHE A 151 1.28 1.00 0.79
N MET A 152 1.36 2.25 1.22
CA MET A 152 1.94 3.36 0.47
C MET A 152 3.11 3.92 1.28
N THR A 153 4.30 3.92 0.68
CA THR A 153 5.50 4.52 1.25
C THR A 153 6.00 5.62 0.34
N PRO A 154 6.17 6.86 0.84
CA PRO A 154 6.70 7.94 0.03
C PRO A 154 8.18 7.70 -0.27
N VAL A 155 8.60 8.08 -1.47
CA VAL A 155 10.00 8.04 -1.91
C VAL A 155 10.45 9.42 -2.35
N SER A 156 11.74 9.70 -2.22
CA SER A 156 12.30 11.04 -2.46
C SER A 156 12.34 11.42 -3.95
N SER A 157 12.36 10.44 -4.85
CA SER A 157 12.35 10.69 -6.29
C SER A 157 11.74 9.51 -7.06
N CYS A 158 11.42 9.74 -8.34
CA CYS A 158 11.06 8.69 -9.28
C CYS A 158 12.24 8.20 -10.15
N ALA A 159 13.49 8.51 -9.80
CA ALA A 159 14.65 8.37 -10.71
C ALA A 159 14.73 7.01 -11.41
N ASP A 160 14.32 5.92 -10.74
CA ASP A 160 14.38 4.56 -11.29
C ASP A 160 13.18 4.17 -12.17
N TRP A 161 12.15 5.03 -12.30
CA TRP A 161 10.88 4.70 -12.95
C TRP A 161 10.11 5.91 -13.54
N CYS A 162 10.68 7.12 -13.58
CA CYS A 162 10.02 8.30 -14.15
C CYS A 162 9.75 8.18 -15.67
N TYR A 163 10.51 7.32 -16.36
CA TYR A 163 10.61 7.25 -17.83
C TYR A 163 9.65 6.23 -18.44
#